data_AF-Q607K6-F1
#
_entry.id   AF-Q607K6-F1
#
_cell.length_a   1.000
_cell.length_b   1.000
_cell.length_c   1.000
_cell.angle_alpha   90.00
_cell.angle_beta   90.00
_cell.angle_gamma   90.00
#
_symmetry.space_group_name_H-M   'P 1'
#
loop_
_entity.id
_entity.type
_entity.pdbx_description
1 polymer ?
#
loop_
_entity_poly.entity_id
_entity_poly.type
_entity_poly.pdbx_seq_one_letter_code
_entity_poly.pdbx_strand_id
1 'polypeptide(L)'
;MGERCSFSGDVKNGVAVLGFSLLLGCAEQAQKSEIDIQAANALKERETRVFLSSHPCPATGKISENGVCDGFTIGMVVPERCGGKMKASNLYWQNEELAREAELQEKANCGRPAADEEEDALIRTQMRRTLDQSIYNSMPR
;
A
#
# COMPACT_ATOMS: atom_id res chain seq x y z
N MET A 1 -6.58 14.82 8.25
CA MET A 1 -7.12 16.12 7.80
C MET A 1 -6.06 16.73 6.91
N GLY A 2 -6.14 16.44 5.61
CA GLY A 2 -5.22 17.02 4.64
C GLY A 2 -5.49 18.50 4.54
N GLU A 3 -4.54 19.31 5.00
CA GLU A 3 -4.55 20.75 4.76
C GLU A 3 -4.39 20.95 3.27
N ARG A 4 -5.52 21.19 2.61
CA ARG A 4 -5.61 21.60 1.22
C ARG A 4 -4.95 22.98 1.17
N CYS A 5 -3.77 23.07 0.55
CA CYS A 5 -3.04 24.33 0.40
C CYS A 5 -3.97 25.40 -0.20
N SER A 6 -4.45 26.33 0.64
CA SER A 6 -5.33 27.42 0.23
C SER A 6 -4.45 28.62 -0.11
N PHE A 7 -4.42 28.98 -1.39
CA PHE A 7 -3.66 30.11 -1.89
C PHE A 7 -4.50 31.39 -1.77
N SER A 8 -4.27 32.19 -0.72
CA SER A 8 -4.76 33.58 -0.64
C SER A 8 -3.59 34.52 -0.87
N GLY A 9 -3.45 35.02 -2.11
CA GLY A 9 -2.51 36.09 -2.43
C GLY A 9 -3.19 37.45 -2.29
N ASP A 10 -2.86 38.21 -1.25
CA ASP A 10 -3.16 39.65 -1.15
C ASP A 10 -1.96 40.40 -1.75
N VAL A 11 -2.14 41.01 -2.91
CA VAL A 11 -1.10 41.85 -3.55
C VAL A 11 -1.30 43.28 -3.08
N LYS A 12 -0.48 43.72 -2.12
CA LYS A 12 -0.31 45.14 -1.81
C LYS A 12 1.16 45.53 -1.83
N ASN A 13 1.48 46.28 -2.88
CA ASN A 13 2.49 47.33 -2.93
C ASN A 13 3.86 47.01 -2.33
N GLY A 14 4.72 46.46 -3.19
CA GLY A 14 6.08 46.97 -3.36
C GLY A 14 7.01 46.85 -2.16
N VAL A 15 7.42 45.62 -1.81
CA VAL A 15 8.83 45.25 -1.60
C VAL A 15 8.94 43.75 -1.88
N ALA A 16 9.67 43.35 -2.92
CA ALA A 16 9.99 41.95 -3.14
C ALA A 16 11.13 41.54 -2.20
N VAL A 17 10.80 41.20 -0.95
CA VAL A 17 11.74 40.52 -0.04
C VAL A 17 11.71 39.02 -0.39
N LEU A 18 12.81 38.57 -0.98
CA LEU A 18 13.31 37.19 -1.13
C LEU A 18 12.40 36.09 -0.54
N GLY A 19 11.47 35.60 -1.34
CA GLY A 19 10.75 34.35 -1.10
C GLY A 19 11.39 33.20 -1.89
N PHE A 20 12.62 32.80 -1.56
CA PHE A 20 13.33 31.69 -2.24
C PHE A 20 13.44 30.41 -1.39
N SER A 21 12.65 30.28 -0.31
CA SER A 21 12.77 29.16 0.63
C SER A 21 11.52 28.27 0.77
N LEU A 22 10.66 28.18 -0.25
CA LEU A 22 9.48 27.29 -0.19
C LEU A 22 9.19 26.47 -1.47
N LEU A 23 10.15 26.34 -2.40
CA LEU A 23 10.01 25.47 -3.57
C LEU A 23 10.68 24.09 -3.44
N LEU A 24 11.46 23.82 -2.39
CA LEU A 24 12.16 22.53 -2.25
C LEU A 24 11.34 21.40 -1.59
N GLY A 25 10.16 21.68 -1.04
CA GLY A 25 9.43 20.68 -0.23
C GLY A 25 8.62 19.63 -1.02
N CYS A 26 8.22 19.92 -2.26
CA CYS A 26 7.29 19.03 -3.00
C CYS A 26 7.98 18.00 -3.92
N ALA A 27 9.26 18.18 -4.26
CA ALA A 27 9.99 17.25 -5.13
C ALA A 27 10.55 16.03 -4.38
N GLU A 28 10.82 16.18 -3.08
CA GLU A 28 11.51 15.16 -2.27
C GLU A 28 10.60 14.00 -1.85
N GLN A 29 9.28 14.22 -1.80
CA GLN A 29 8.30 13.19 -1.41
C GLN A 29 7.94 12.22 -2.55
N ALA A 30 8.09 12.61 -3.81
CA ALA A 30 7.78 11.75 -4.96
C ALA A 30 8.91 10.75 -5.28
N GLN A 31 10.18 11.09 -5.01
CA GLN A 31 11.31 10.21 -5.31
C GLN A 31 11.43 9.02 -4.34
N LYS A 32 11.04 9.20 -3.07
CA LYS A 32 11.16 8.16 -2.06
C LYS A 32 10.23 6.97 -2.34
N SER A 33 9.00 7.24 -2.76
CA SER A 33 8.02 6.18 -3.06
C SER A 33 8.40 5.33 -4.27
N GLU A 34 9.05 5.90 -5.29
CA GLU A 34 9.49 5.16 -6.46
C GLU A 34 10.64 4.19 -6.14
N ILE A 35 11.61 4.61 -5.31
CA ILE A 35 12.71 3.77 -4.86
C ILE A 35 12.20 2.58 -4.05
N ASP A 36 11.22 2.80 -3.16
CA ASP A 36 10.62 1.74 -2.35
C ASP A 36 9.87 0.71 -3.23
N ILE A 37 9.16 1.16 -4.27
CA ILE A 37 8.49 0.28 -5.24
C ILE A 37 9.51 -0.55 -6.03
N GLN A 38 10.61 0.06 -6.47
CA GLN A 38 11.68 -0.65 -7.20
C GLN A 38 12.34 -1.73 -6.32
N ALA A 39 12.61 -1.41 -5.06
CA ALA A 39 13.16 -2.37 -4.10
C ALA A 39 12.21 -3.54 -3.85
N ALA A 40 10.90 -3.28 -3.73
CA ALA A 40 9.87 -4.30 -3.57
C ALA A 40 9.77 -5.23 -4.81
N ASN A 41 9.82 -4.66 -6.02
CA ASN A 41 9.81 -5.43 -7.26
C ASN A 41 11.06 -6.31 -7.39
N ALA A 42 12.24 -5.77 -7.10
CA ALA A 42 13.50 -6.53 -7.13
C ALA A 42 13.49 -7.69 -6.11
N LEU A 43 12.90 -7.48 -4.92
CA LEU A 43 12.70 -8.54 -3.94
C LEU A 43 11.76 -9.63 -4.49
N LYS A 44 10.63 -9.23 -5.07
CA LYS A 44 9.65 -10.16 -5.66
C LYS A 44 10.27 -11.03 -6.75
N GLU A 45 11.02 -10.43 -7.67
CA GLU A 45 11.71 -11.17 -8.75
C GLU A 45 12.72 -12.18 -8.20
N ARG A 46 13.52 -11.77 -7.20
CA ARG A 46 14.51 -12.65 -6.57
C ARG A 46 13.85 -13.86 -5.91
N GLU A 47 12.88 -13.63 -5.04
CA GLU A 47 12.22 -14.69 -4.29
C GLU A 47 11.43 -15.63 -5.20
N THR A 48 10.81 -15.08 -6.25
CA THR A 48 10.13 -15.87 -7.28
C THR A 48 11.11 -16.78 -8.01
N ARG A 49 12.28 -16.28 -8.41
CA ARG A 49 13.31 -17.09 -9.07
C ARG A 49 13.83 -18.22 -8.17
N VAL A 50 14.02 -17.93 -6.88
CA VAL A 50 14.45 -18.93 -5.90
C VAL A 50 13.39 -20.03 -5.75
N PHE A 51 12.11 -19.66 -5.66
CA PHE A 51 10.99 -20.61 -5.64
C PHE A 51 10.99 -21.50 -6.89
N LEU A 52 11.02 -20.88 -8.08
CA LEU A 52 10.96 -21.58 -9.36
C LEU A 52 12.10 -22.57 -9.57
N SER A 53 13.30 -22.27 -9.07
CA SER A 53 14.47 -23.16 -9.18
C SER A 53 14.30 -24.52 -8.49
N SER A 54 13.39 -24.59 -7.51
CA SER A 54 13.14 -25.80 -6.70
C SER A 54 11.72 -26.35 -6.84
N HIS A 55 10.81 -25.60 -7.45
CA HIS A 55 9.39 -25.94 -7.57
C HIS A 55 8.97 -25.97 -9.05
N PRO A 56 9.08 -27.12 -9.73
CA PRO A 56 8.67 -27.23 -11.13
C PRO A 56 7.16 -26.93 -11.30
N CYS A 57 6.79 -26.45 -12.49
CA CYS A 57 5.42 -26.17 -12.87
C CYS A 57 4.56 -27.43 -12.77
N PRO A 58 3.41 -27.42 -12.05
CA PRO A 58 2.56 -28.59 -11.88
C PRO A 58 2.00 -29.14 -13.20
N ALA A 59 1.76 -28.27 -14.19
CA ALA A 59 1.20 -28.68 -15.48
C ALA A 59 2.22 -29.41 -16.37
N THR A 60 3.51 -29.04 -16.31
CA THR A 60 4.54 -29.54 -17.23
C THR A 60 5.62 -30.38 -16.57
N GLY A 61 5.74 -30.32 -15.24
CA GLY A 61 6.82 -30.95 -14.48
C GLY A 61 8.20 -30.34 -14.69
N LYS A 62 8.31 -29.22 -15.43
CA LYS A 62 9.57 -28.54 -15.74
C LYS A 62 9.78 -27.31 -14.88
N ILE A 63 11.04 -26.93 -14.68
CA ILE A 63 11.40 -25.65 -14.08
C ILE A 63 10.95 -24.53 -15.02
N SER A 64 10.08 -23.64 -14.55
CA SER A 64 9.62 -22.47 -15.31
C SER A 64 10.48 -21.26 -14.98
N GLU A 65 11.42 -20.88 -15.85
CA GLU A 65 12.36 -19.76 -15.60
C GLU A 65 11.67 -18.40 -15.46
N ASN A 66 10.52 -18.22 -16.12
CA ASN A 66 9.78 -16.95 -16.15
C ASN A 66 8.53 -16.95 -15.26
N GLY A 67 8.31 -18.00 -14.46
CA GLY A 67 7.10 -18.15 -13.65
C GLY A 67 5.83 -18.44 -14.47
N VAL A 68 5.98 -18.77 -15.76
CA VAL A 68 4.86 -19.13 -16.64
C VAL A 68 4.54 -20.61 -16.45
N CYS A 69 3.31 -20.91 -16.04
CA CYS A 69 2.77 -22.25 -15.93
C CYS A 69 1.28 -22.20 -16.29
N ASP A 70 0.87 -22.93 -17.33
CA ASP A 70 -0.50 -22.83 -17.85
C ASP A 70 -1.53 -23.24 -16.78
N GLY A 71 -2.46 -22.34 -16.47
CA GLY A 71 -3.51 -22.55 -15.45
C GLY A 71 -3.04 -22.39 -14.00
N PHE A 72 -1.79 -21.99 -13.78
CA PHE A 72 -1.23 -21.77 -12.43
C PHE A 72 -0.53 -20.42 -12.32
N THR A 73 -0.80 -19.72 -11.23
CA THR A 73 -0.10 -18.52 -10.80
C THR A 73 0.71 -18.80 -9.55
N ILE A 74 1.63 -17.90 -9.21
CA ILE A 74 2.39 -18.00 -7.95
C ILE A 74 1.64 -17.20 -6.89
N GLY A 75 1.15 -17.90 -5.87
CA GLY A 75 0.47 -17.32 -4.71
C GLY A 75 1.33 -17.35 -3.45
N MET A 76 0.93 -16.61 -2.42
CA MET A 76 1.53 -16.70 -1.08
C MET A 76 0.67 -17.54 -0.15
N VAL A 77 1.27 -18.51 0.55
CA VAL A 77 0.55 -19.39 1.49
C VAL A 77 -0.08 -18.58 2.61
N VAL A 78 0.71 -17.68 3.21
CA VAL A 78 0.23 -16.62 4.09
C VAL A 78 0.19 -15.33 3.27
N PRO A 79 -1.00 -14.78 3.02
CA PRO A 79 -1.14 -13.56 2.25
C PRO A 79 -0.54 -12.34 2.93
N GLU A 80 -0.14 -11.35 2.14
CA GLU A 80 0.49 -10.12 2.65
C GLU A 80 -0.45 -9.33 3.57
N ARG A 81 -1.75 -9.27 3.24
CA ARG A 81 -2.76 -8.65 4.10
C ARG A 81 -2.85 -9.29 5.49
N CYS A 82 -2.46 -10.57 5.59
CA CYS A 82 -2.43 -11.33 6.83
C CYS A 82 -1.07 -11.24 7.54
N GLY A 83 -0.15 -10.38 7.08
CA GLY A 83 1.22 -10.26 7.60
C GLY A 83 2.23 -11.24 6.96
N GLY A 84 1.83 -11.95 5.90
CA GLY A 84 2.70 -12.79 5.12
C GLY A 84 3.83 -12.01 4.45
N LYS A 85 5.00 -12.63 4.31
CA LYS A 85 6.14 -12.01 3.62
C LYS A 85 6.34 -12.67 2.27
N MET A 86 6.72 -11.86 1.27
CA MET A 86 7.21 -12.34 -0.02
C MET A 86 8.56 -13.03 0.20
N LYS A 87 8.52 -14.36 0.35
CA LYS A 87 9.70 -15.22 0.50
C LYS A 87 9.44 -16.52 -0.22
N ALA A 88 10.47 -17.10 -0.84
CA ALA A 88 10.34 -18.38 -1.55
C ALA A 88 9.67 -19.50 -0.71
N SER A 89 9.92 -19.51 0.60
CA SER A 89 9.31 -20.47 1.55
C SER A 89 7.81 -20.25 1.80
N ASN A 90 7.27 -19.09 1.44
CA ASN A 90 5.87 -18.72 1.56
C ASN A 90 5.18 -18.68 0.19
N LEU A 91 5.85 -19.07 -0.90
CA LEU A 91 5.28 -19.12 -2.24
C LEU A 91 4.79 -20.53 -2.57
N TYR A 92 3.76 -20.63 -3.40
CA TYR A 92 3.26 -21.88 -3.94
C TYR A 92 2.58 -21.69 -5.30
N TRP A 93 2.46 -22.78 -6.05
CA TRP A 93 1.66 -22.81 -7.27
C TRP A 93 0.16 -22.84 -6.92
N GLN A 94 -0.55 -21.79 -7.30
CA GLN A 94 -1.98 -21.62 -7.10
C GLN A 94 -2.69 -21.79 -8.43
N ASN A 95 -3.81 -22.51 -8.45
CA ASN A 95 -4.65 -22.58 -9.64
C ASN A 95 -5.32 -21.21 -9.88
N GLU A 96 -5.34 -20.73 -11.12
CA GLU A 96 -5.90 -19.43 -11.48
C GLU A 96 -7.36 -19.23 -11.03
N GLU A 97 -8.18 -20.29 -11.09
CA GLU A 97 -9.58 -20.22 -10.66
C GLU A 97 -9.68 -20.02 -9.14
N LEU A 98 -8.85 -20.76 -8.38
CA LEU A 98 -8.77 -20.66 -6.93
C LEU A 98 -8.06 -19.39 -6.46
N ALA A 99 -7.23 -18.78 -7.30
CA ALA A 99 -6.55 -17.52 -6.97
C ALA A 99 -7.53 -16.38 -6.75
N ARG A 100 -8.58 -16.28 -7.59
CA ARG A 100 -9.63 -15.28 -7.41
C ARG A 100 -10.41 -15.49 -6.11
N GLU A 101 -10.74 -16.74 -5.79
CA GLU A 101 -11.49 -17.04 -4.56
C GLU A 101 -10.65 -16.76 -3.31
N ALA A 102 -9.36 -17.09 -3.34
CA ALA A 102 -8.42 -16.77 -2.28
C ALA A 102 -8.29 -15.26 -2.08
N GLU A 103 -8.21 -14.46 -3.15
CA GLU A 103 -8.15 -12.99 -3.04
C GLU A 103 -9.41 -12.41 -2.36
N LEU A 104 -10.58 -12.99 -2.63
CA LEU A 104 -11.83 -12.60 -1.97
C LEU A 104 -11.84 -13.03 -0.50
N GLN A 105 -11.38 -14.24 -0.19
CA GLN A 105 -11.28 -14.74 1.18
C GLN A 105 -10.25 -13.94 2.01
N GLU A 106 -9.14 -13.53 1.41
CA GLU A 106 -8.14 -12.66 2.04
C GLU A 106 -8.73 -11.34 2.50
N LYS A 107 -9.56 -10.72 1.65
CA LYS A 107 -10.26 -9.47 1.97
C LYS A 107 -11.24 -9.65 3.13
N ALA A 108 -11.81 -10.84 3.30
CA ALA A 108 -12.80 -11.14 4.32
C ALA A 108 -12.18 -11.62 5.64
N ASN A 109 -11.14 -12.44 5.59
CA ASN A 109 -10.64 -13.22 6.73
C ASN A 109 -9.42 -12.60 7.40
N CYS A 110 -8.67 -11.74 6.72
CA CYS A 110 -7.49 -11.13 7.30
C CYS A 110 -7.79 -9.71 7.79
N GLY A 111 -7.33 -9.44 9.01
CA GLY A 111 -7.35 -8.11 9.60
C GLY A 111 -6.64 -7.13 8.67
N ARG A 112 -7.25 -5.96 8.53
CA ARG A 112 -6.78 -4.83 7.74
C ARG A 112 -5.26 -4.58 7.90
N PRO A 113 -4.48 -4.41 6.79
CA PRO A 113 -3.04 -4.26 6.86
C PRO A 113 -2.64 -2.96 7.54
N ALA A 114 -1.75 -3.00 8.54
CA ALA A 114 -1.32 -1.89 9.42
C ALA A 114 -1.16 -0.47 8.80
N ALA A 115 -0.95 -0.34 7.49
CA ALA A 115 -1.00 0.95 6.77
C ALA A 115 -2.38 1.65 6.81
N ASP A 116 -3.46 0.91 7.04
CA ASP A 116 -4.81 1.47 7.19
C ASP A 116 -5.19 1.81 8.64
N GLU A 117 -4.35 1.46 9.61
CA GLU A 117 -4.56 1.77 11.02
C GLU A 117 -4.45 3.28 11.28
N GLU A 118 -3.59 4.00 10.54
CA GLU A 118 -3.48 5.46 10.61
C GLU A 118 -4.73 6.16 10.07
N GLU A 119 -5.26 5.69 8.94
CA GLU A 119 -6.51 6.21 8.37
C GLU A 119 -7.70 5.92 9.29
N ASP A 120 -7.77 4.72 9.87
CA ASP A 120 -8.81 4.33 10.82
C ASP A 120 -8.71 5.12 12.14
N ALA A 121 -7.49 5.37 12.63
CA ALA A 121 -7.24 6.23 13.78
C ALA A 121 -7.65 7.69 13.49
N LEU A 122 -7.38 8.18 12.28
CA LEU A 122 -7.82 9.49 11.84
C LEU A 122 -9.34 9.59 11.76
N ILE A 123 -10.01 8.59 11.19
CA ILE A 123 -11.49 8.52 11.11
C ILE A 123 -12.09 8.49 12.52
N ARG A 124 -11.56 7.66 13.43
CA ARG A 124 -12.01 7.60 14.84
C ARG A 124 -11.81 8.94 15.56
N THR A 125 -10.67 9.58 15.34
CA THR A 125 -10.36 10.90 15.93
C THR A 125 -11.32 11.97 15.39
N GLN A 126 -11.59 11.95 14.09
CA GLN A 126 -12.50 12.90 13.45
C GLN A 126 -13.94 12.70 13.92
N MET A 127 -14.40 11.46 14.05
CA MET A 127 -15.71 11.11 14.62
C MET A 127 -15.87 11.61 16.06
N ARG A 128 -14.83 11.46 16.90
CA ARG A 128 -14.85 11.99 18.27
C ARG A 128 -14.97 13.51 18.30
N ARG A 129 -14.18 14.21 17.46
CA ARG A 129 -14.27 15.68 17.35
C ARG A 129 -15.65 16.17 16.91
N THR A 130 -16.27 15.47 15.97
CA THR A 130 -17.63 15.84 15.52
C THR A 130 -18.68 15.61 16.61
N LEU A 131 -18.55 14.54 17.40
CA LEU A 131 -19.42 14.29 18.55
C LEU A 131 -19.24 15.38 19.62
N ASP A 132 -18.01 15.70 19.98
CA ASP A 132 -17.71 16.75 20.97
C ASP A 132 -18.25 18.12 20.53
N GLN A 133 -18.10 18.46 19.25
CA GLN A 133 -18.64 19.71 18.68
C GLN A 133 -20.18 19.72 18.71
N SER A 134 -20.82 18.59 18.40
CA SER A 134 -22.27 18.45 18.49
C SER A 134 -22.76 18.63 19.93
N ILE A 135 -22.04 18.06 20.90
CA ILE A 135 -22.35 18.20 22.33
C ILE A 135 -22.21 19.66 22.76
N TYR A 136 -21.12 20.33 22.41
CA TYR A 136 -20.91 21.75 22.69
C TYR A 136 -22.03 22.63 22.12
N ASN A 137 -22.45 22.38 20.88
CA ASN A 137 -23.51 23.14 20.23
C ASN A 137 -24.91 22.89 20.82
N SER A 138 -25.10 21.80 21.58
CA SER A 138 -26.36 21.45 22.23
C SER A 138 -26.51 22.01 23.65
N MET A 139 -25.46 22.62 24.21
CA MET A 139 -25.54 23.25 25.53
C MET A 139 -26.29 24.59 25.44
N PRO A 140 -27.21 24.88 26.38
CA PRO A 140 -27.87 26.18 26.45
C PRO A 140 -26.82 27.27 26.76
N ARG A 141 -26.92 28.41 26.06
CA ARG A 141 -26.02 29.56 26.21
C ARG A 141 -26.37 30.41 27.43
#